data_AF-A0A928CI54-F1
#
_entry.id   AF-A0A928CI54-F1
#
_cell.length_a   1.000
_cell.length_b   1.000
_cell.length_c   1.000
_cell.angle_alpha   90.00
_cell.angle_beta   90.00
_cell.angle_gamma   90.00
#
_symmetry.space_group_name_H-M   'P 1'
#
loop_
_entity.id
_entity.type
_entity.pdbx_description
1 polymer ?
#
loop_
_entity_poly.entity_id
_entity_poly.type
_entity_poly.pdbx_seq_one_letter_code
_entity_poly.pdbx_strand_id
1 'polypeptide(L)' 'MNLHDRDNFRRGLKEGIEQGISQGSQQKAIETAKNMLKDNLDIQTILKYTGLSIEEINSLTK' A
#
# COMPACT_ATOMS: atom_id res chain seq x y z
N MET A 1 -26.80 22.68 -10.05
CA MET A 1 -25.50 22.28 -9.47
C MET A 1 -24.53 23.42 -9.71
N ASN A 2 -24.14 24.12 -8.64
CA ASN A 2 -23.28 25.30 -8.75
C ASN A 2 -21.81 24.87 -8.93
N LEU A 3 -20.95 25.81 -9.37
CA LEU A 3 -19.51 25.56 -9.57
C LEU A 3 -18.86 24.93 -8.31
N HIS A 4 -19.24 25.43 -7.14
CA HIS A 4 -18.75 24.96 -5.84
C HIS A 4 -19.08 23.47 -5.57
N ASP A 5 -20.28 23.01 -5.95
CA ASP A 5 -20.69 21.62 -5.76
C ASP A 5 -19.91 20.67 -6.67
N ARG A 6 -19.59 21.12 -7.90
CA ARG A 6 -18.80 20.35 -8.86
C ARG A 6 -17.36 20.20 -8.41
N ASP A 7 -16.79 21.24 -7.82
CA ASP A 7 -15.42 21.21 -7.31
C ASP A 7 -15.30 20.32 -6.09
N ASN A 8 -16.26 20.37 -5.15
CA ASN A 8 -16.29 19.47 -4.00
C ASN A 8 -16.45 18.01 -4.42
N PHE A 9 -17.34 17.72 -5.38
CA PHE A 9 -17.49 16.36 -5.91
C PHE A 9 -16.20 15.84 -6.57
N ARG A 10 -15.53 16.68 -7.37
CA ARG A 10 -14.26 16.34 -8.01
C ARG A 10 -13.15 16.08 -6.99
N ARG A 11 -13.07 16.87 -5.92
CA ARG A 11 -12.09 16.67 -4.84
C ARG A 11 -12.35 15.36 -4.11
N GLY A 12 -13.59 15.09 -3.70
CA GLY A 12 -13.94 13.84 -3.03
C GLY A 12 -13.67 12.60 -3.89
N LEU A 13 -13.95 12.67 -5.20
CA LEU A 13 -13.63 11.60 -6.14
C LEU A 13 -12.10 11.38 -6.25
N LYS A 14 -11.34 12.46 -6.40
CA LYS A 14 -9.88 12.39 -6.50
C LYS A 14 -9.26 11.82 -5.23
N GLU A 15 -9.67 12.31 -4.07
CA GLU A 15 -9.20 11.82 -2.77
C GLU A 15 -9.54 10.34 -2.56
N GLY A 16 -10.76 9.91 -2.92
CA GLY A 16 -11.15 8.50 -2.83
C GLY A 16 -10.32 7.59 -3.73
N ILE A 17 -10.02 8.03 -4.96
CA ILE A 17 -9.17 7.29 -5.91
C ILE A 17 -7.74 7.20 -5.36
N GLU A 18 -7.16 8.31 -4.91
CA GLU A 18 -5.80 8.34 -4.37
C GLU A 18 -5.66 7.46 -3.11
N GLN A 19 -6.63 7.53 -2.20
CA GLN A 19 -6.68 6.67 -1.02
C GLN A 19 -6.78 5.18 -1.41
N GLY A 20 -7.66 4.84 -2.35
CA GLY A 20 -7.82 3.46 -2.82
C GLY A 20 -6.55 2.91 -3.47
N ILE A 21 -5.87 3.70 -4.31
CA ILE A 21 -4.59 3.31 -4.92
C ILE A 21 -3.52 3.10 -3.85
N SER A 22 -3.40 4.02 -2.90
CA SER A 22 -2.41 3.93 -1.82
C SER A 22 -2.64 2.69 -0.95
N GLN A 23 -3.89 2.46 -0.52
CA GLN A 23 -4.26 1.30 0.31
C GLN A 23 -4.02 -0.01 -0.44
N GLY A 24 -4.43 -0.10 -1.71
CA GLY A 24 -4.20 -1.29 -2.53
C GLY A 24 -2.72 -1.58 -2.75
N SER A 25 -1.90 -0.55 -3.02
CA SER A 25 -0.46 -0.70 -3.17
C SER A 25 0.21 -1.20 -1.89
N GLN A 26 -0.16 -0.63 -0.74
CA GLN A 26 0.38 -1.04 0.57
C GLN A 26 -0.03 -2.49 0.91
N GLN A 27 -1.30 -2.84 0.68
CA GLN A 27 -1.79 -4.19 0.94
C GLN A 27 -1.09 -5.23 0.06
N LYS A 28 -0.87 -4.92 -1.22
CA LYS A 28 -0.11 -5.78 -2.13
C LYS A 28 1.34 -5.97 -1.68
N ALA A 29 2.00 -4.91 -1.22
CA ALA A 29 3.38 -5.00 -0.71
C ALA A 29 3.46 -5.92 0.51
N ILE A 30 2.51 -5.79 1.44
CA ILE A 30 2.41 -6.65 2.63
C ILE A 30 2.14 -8.11 2.26
N GLU A 31 1.18 -8.39 1.38
CA GLU A 31 0.89 -9.75 0.92
C GLU A 31 2.08 -10.40 0.22
N THR A 32 2.77 -9.63 -0.62
CA THR A 32 4.00 -10.08 -1.30
C THR A 32 5.07 -10.43 -0.27
N ALA A 33 5.32 -9.56 0.71
CA ALA A 33 6.29 -9.83 1.78
C ALA A 33 5.93 -11.08 2.59
N LYS A 34 4.65 -11.27 2.94
CA LYS A 34 4.18 -12.48 3.64
C LYS A 34 4.45 -13.75 2.84
N ASN A 35 4.21 -13.74 1.54
CA ASN A 35 4.47 -14.90 0.70
C ASN A 35 5.98 -15.17 0.57
N MET A 36 6.79 -14.14 0.38
CA MET A 36 8.26 -14.27 0.33
C MET A 36 8.84 -14.81 1.65
N LEU A 37 8.28 -14.40 2.80
CA LEU A 37 8.65 -14.94 4.11
C LEU A 37 8.29 -16.44 4.23
N LYS A 38 7.11 -16.84 3.74
CA LYS A 38 6.72 -18.27 3.70
C LYS A 38 7.64 -19.10 2.81
N ASP A 39 8.16 -18.50 1.75
CA ASP A 39 9.13 -19.11 0.84
C ASP A 39 10.57 -19.10 1.41
N ASN A 40 10.76 -18.65 2.66
CA ASN A 40 12.06 -18.51 3.33
C ASN A 40 13.07 -17.60 2.59
N LEU A 41 12.57 -16.60 1.86
CA LEU A 41 13.43 -15.57 1.28
C LEU A 41 14.03 -14.68 2.38
N ASP A 42 15.25 -14.22 2.14
CA ASP A 42 15.94 -13.35 3.08
C ASP A 42 15.31 -11.95 3.14
N ILE A 43 15.48 -11.28 4.28
CA ILE A 43 14.91 -9.95 4.53
C ILE A 43 15.42 -8.92 3.50
N GLN A 44 16.68 -9.00 3.05
CA GLN A 44 17.23 -8.03 2.09
C GLN A 44 16.53 -8.12 0.73
N THR A 45 16.25 -9.34 0.27
CA THR A 45 15.44 -9.60 -0.92
C THR A 45 14.03 -9.03 -0.76
N ILE A 46 13.38 -9.25 0.38
CA ILE A 46 12.02 -8.75 0.63
C ILE A 46 11.98 -7.22 0.63
N LEU A 47 12.93 -6.55 1.30
CA LEU A 47 13.08 -5.09 1.29
C LEU A 47 13.18 -4.56 -0.14
N LYS A 48 14.06 -5.17 -0.95
CA LYS A 48 14.34 -4.75 -2.32
C LYS A 48 13.12 -4.81 -3.23
N TYR A 49 12.29 -5.84 -3.09
CA TYR A 49 11.15 -6.07 -4.00
C TYR A 49 9.83 -5.48 -3.51
N THR A 50 9.63 -5.38 -2.19
CA THR A 50 8.38 -4.86 -1.62
C THR A 50 8.44 -3.38 -1.28
N GLY A 51 9.66 -2.83 -1.12
CA GLY A 51 9.87 -1.44 -0.70
C GLY A 51 9.46 -1.17 0.75
N LEU A 52 9.08 -2.22 1.51
CA LEU A 52 8.82 -2.13 2.94
C LEU A 52 10.12 -1.89 3.69
N SER A 53 9.99 -1.33 4.89
CA SER A 53 11.07 -1.20 5.87
C SER A 53 11.31 -2.51 6.62
N ILE A 54 12.47 -2.60 7.28
CA ILE A 54 12.81 -3.76 8.14
C ILE A 54 11.78 -3.91 9.26
N GLU A 55 11.32 -2.79 9.81
CA GLU A 55 10.32 -2.74 10.88
C GLU A 55 8.98 -3.29 10.42
N GLU A 56 8.52 -2.89 9.23
CA GLU A 56 7.30 -3.42 8.61
C GLU A 56 7.41 -4.93 8.39
N ILE A 57 8.51 -5.41 7.80
CA ILE A 57 8.71 -6.85 7.56
C ILE A 57 8.72 -7.64 8.87
N ASN A 58 9.44 -7.16 9.89
CA ASN A 58 9.49 -7.81 11.21
C ASN A 58 8.11 -7.83 11.92
N SER A 59 7.24 -6.86 11.61
CA SER A 59 5.87 -6.85 12.12
C SER A 59 4.99 -7.93 11.49
N LEU A 60 5.35 -8.44 10.31
CA LEU A 60 4.62 -9.50 9.60
C LEU A 60 4.96 -10.92 10.09
N THR A 61 6.07 -11.07 10.79
CA THR A 61 6.56 -12.35 11.36
C THR A 61 6.20 -12.54 12.83
N LYS A 62 5.56 -11.54 13.47
CA LYS A 62 5.02 -11.65 14.83
C LYS A 62 3.70 -12.41 14.85
#